data_AF-A0A8T3ND45-F1
#
_entry.id   AF-A0A8T3ND45-F1
#
_cell.length_a   1.000
_cell.length_b   1.000
_cell.length_c   1.000
_cell.angle_alpha   90.00
_cell.angle_beta   90.00
_cell.angle_gamma   90.00
#
_symmetry.space_group_name_H-M   'P 1'
#
loop_
_entity.id
_entity.type
_entity.pdbx_description
1 polymer ?
#
loop_
_entity_poly.entity_id
_entity_poly.type
_entity_poly.pdbx_seq_one_letter_code
_entity_poly.pdbx_strand_id
1 'polypeptide(L)'
;MATDRVGARFIAPSGFAPDGGPQCPRVPQSLCGALVYRATLLAVALAGRVPPAVAYPILDRLGDLLWLLDRPARRAVEGNLRRVLGGRGPRWRWAVRGVFRHGARGYYDTFRLPRLSAAEILALVPVRGWEHLDGALARGAGAIIVTAHMSSVGLAAQSIAARGHPTTT
;
A
#
# COMPACT_ATOMS: atom_id res chain seq x y z
N MET A 1 -24.03 -27.21 8.97
CA MET A 1 -23.45 -26.55 7.77
C MET A 1 -22.82 -25.25 8.26
N ALA A 2 -21.57 -25.32 8.73
CA ALA A 2 -20.91 -24.26 9.49
C ALA A 2 -20.09 -23.37 8.54
N THR A 3 -20.33 -22.06 8.62
CA THR A 3 -19.62 -21.03 7.86
C THR A 3 -18.24 -20.81 8.48
N ASP A 4 -17.21 -21.35 7.84
CA ASP A 4 -15.83 -21.19 8.29
C ASP A 4 -15.32 -19.80 7.87
N ARG A 5 -15.28 -18.87 8.82
CA ARG A 5 -14.64 -17.56 8.64
C ARG A 5 -13.14 -17.78 8.78
N VAL A 6 -12.45 -17.94 7.67
CA VAL A 6 -10.98 -17.83 7.62
C VAL A 6 -10.62 -16.37 7.95
N GLY A 7 -10.42 -16.09 9.23
CA GLY A 7 -9.84 -14.84 9.68
C GLY A 7 -8.42 -14.75 9.13
N ALA A 8 -8.15 -13.74 8.31
CA ALA A 8 -6.80 -13.36 7.93
C ALA A 8 -6.03 -12.97 9.20
N ARG A 9 -5.47 -13.95 9.89
CA ARG A 9 -4.43 -13.73 10.90
C ARG A 9 -3.18 -13.36 10.11
N PHE A 10 -2.62 -12.21 10.43
CA PHE A 10 -1.24 -11.90 10.11
C PHE A 10 -0.39 -13.09 10.58
N ILE A 11 0.22 -13.82 9.64
CA ILE A 11 1.06 -14.99 9.96
C ILE A 11 2.34 -14.43 10.56
N ALA A 12 2.36 -14.29 11.88
CA ALA A 12 3.59 -14.08 12.62
C ALA A 12 4.41 -15.38 12.55
N PRO A 13 5.74 -15.33 12.34
CA PRO A 13 6.58 -16.52 12.35
C PRO A 13 6.42 -17.24 13.70
N SER A 14 6.01 -18.51 13.65
CA SER A 14 5.92 -19.38 14.82
C SER A 14 7.35 -19.66 15.32
N GLY A 15 7.73 -19.03 16.43
CA GLY A 15 9.05 -19.18 17.03
C GLY A 15 9.52 -17.99 17.88
N PHE A 16 8.83 -16.84 17.84
CA PHE A 16 9.15 -15.72 18.72
C PHE A 16 8.40 -15.84 20.04
N ALA A 17 9.01 -16.52 21.01
CA ALA A 17 8.63 -16.37 22.41
C ALA A 17 8.87 -14.90 22.82
N PRO A 18 8.00 -14.27 23.63
CA PRO A 18 8.24 -12.93 24.17
C PRO A 18 9.32 -13.02 25.27
N ASP A 19 10.53 -13.39 24.90
CA ASP A 19 11.66 -13.46 25.79
C ASP A 19 12.16 -12.03 26.02
N GLY A 20 11.62 -11.36 27.03
CA GLY A 20 12.27 -10.31 27.84
C GLY A 20 13.16 -9.27 27.15
N GLY A 21 12.98 -9.04 25.85
CA GLY A 21 13.87 -8.22 25.03
C GLY A 21 13.85 -6.78 25.52
N PRO A 22 14.89 -5.99 25.20
CA PRO A 22 14.96 -4.61 25.63
C PRO A 22 13.66 -3.91 25.27
N GLN A 23 12.91 -3.52 26.31
CA GLN A 23 11.68 -2.77 26.13
C GLN A 23 12.07 -1.49 25.39
N CYS A 24 11.67 -1.39 24.12
CA CYS A 24 11.90 -0.18 23.36
C CYS A 24 11.32 0.98 24.19
N PRO A 25 12.13 2.00 24.55
CA PRO A 25 11.67 3.06 25.43
C PRO A 25 10.38 3.65 24.86
N ARG A 26 9.33 3.69 25.68
CA ARG A 26 8.05 4.27 25.29
C ARG A 26 8.30 5.75 24.98
N VAL A 27 8.42 6.08 23.69
CA VAL A 27 8.55 7.46 23.22
C VAL A 27 7.27 8.17 23.64
N PRO A 28 7.33 9.24 24.46
CA PRO A 28 6.14 9.98 24.85
C PRO A 28 5.44 10.49 23.59
N GLN A 29 4.20 10.06 23.38
CA GLN A 29 3.44 10.45 22.19
C GLN A 29 3.11 11.93 22.28
N SER A 30 3.59 12.72 21.33
CA SER A 30 3.11 14.10 21.18
C SER A 30 1.61 14.09 20.87
N LEU A 31 0.90 15.16 21.22
CA LEU A 31 -0.52 15.33 20.86
C LEU A 31 -0.73 15.19 19.34
N CYS A 32 0.22 15.68 18.55
CA CYS A 32 0.24 15.50 17.10
C CYS A 32 0.32 14.02 16.71
N GLY A 33 1.22 13.25 17.34
CA GLY A 33 1.33 11.81 17.13
C GLY A 33 0.07 11.04 17.51
N ALA A 34 -0.55 11.39 18.63
CA ALA A 34 -1.82 10.78 19.06
C ALA A 34 -2.96 11.10 18.07
N LEU A 35 -3.03 12.34 17.57
CA LEU A 35 -4.03 12.74 16.57
C LEU A 35 -3.85 11.98 15.25
N VAL A 36 -2.61 11.92 14.74
CA VAL A 36 -2.28 11.17 13.51
C VAL A 36 -2.60 9.68 13.67
N TYR A 37 -2.28 9.10 14.83
CA TYR A 37 -2.60 7.71 15.12
C TYR A 37 -4.11 7.46 15.12
N ARG A 38 -4.89 8.30 15.81
CA ARG A 38 -6.36 8.18 15.85
C ARG A 38 -6.99 8.40 14.48
N ALA A 39 -6.47 9.37 13.70
CA ALA A 39 -6.90 9.61 12.33
C ALA A 39 -6.62 8.39 11.43
N THR A 40 -5.46 7.74 11.61
CA THR A 40 -5.09 6.53 10.87
C THR A 40 -6.02 5.36 11.22
N LEU A 41 -6.30 5.14 12.50
CA LEU A 41 -7.26 4.10 12.92
C LEU A 41 -8.66 4.35 12.34
N LEU A 42 -9.11 5.61 12.34
CA LEU A 42 -10.38 5.97 11.72
C LEU A 42 -10.35 5.71 10.21
N ALA A 43 -9.28 6.09 9.52
CA ALA A 43 -9.11 5.84 8.09
C ALA A 43 -9.16 4.34 7.77
N VAL A 44 -8.49 3.49 8.54
CA VAL A 44 -8.60 2.02 8.42
C VAL A 44 -10.04 1.56 8.68
N ALA A 45 -10.69 2.10 9.72
CA ALA A 45 -12.05 1.73 10.07
C ALA A 45 -13.07 2.07 8.95
N LEU A 46 -12.85 3.16 8.22
CA LEU A 46 -13.72 3.63 7.14
C LEU A 46 -13.37 3.04 5.77
N ALA A 47 -12.09 2.97 5.41
CA ALA A 47 -11.63 2.59 4.08
C ALA A 47 -12.13 1.20 3.65
N GLY A 48 -12.18 0.23 4.57
CA GLY A 48 -12.70 -1.10 4.26
C GLY A 48 -14.24 -1.21 4.21
N ARG A 49 -14.99 -0.12 4.43
CA ARG A 49 -16.46 -0.09 4.26
C ARG A 49 -16.91 0.67 3.02
N VAL A 50 -16.05 1.53 2.46
CA VAL A 50 -16.36 2.34 1.29
C VAL A 50 -15.83 1.63 0.04
N PRO A 51 -16.65 1.33 -0.98
CA PRO A 51 -16.16 0.70 -2.21
C PRO A 51 -15.25 1.63 -3.02
N PRO A 52 -14.28 1.09 -3.80
CA PRO A 52 -13.38 1.90 -4.64
C PRO A 52 -14.11 2.80 -5.64
N ALA A 53 -15.24 2.35 -6.19
CA ALA A 53 -16.05 3.12 -7.13
C ALA A 53 -16.56 4.45 -6.54
N VAL A 54 -16.75 4.51 -5.22
CA VAL A 54 -17.16 5.72 -4.50
C VAL A 54 -15.93 6.47 -3.97
N ALA A 55 -14.94 5.75 -3.45
CA ALA A 55 -13.75 6.34 -2.84
C ALA A 55 -12.86 7.05 -3.87
N TYR A 56 -12.58 6.44 -5.03
CA TYR A 56 -11.60 6.97 -5.99
C TYR A 56 -11.97 8.34 -6.56
N PRO A 57 -13.23 8.63 -6.97
CA PRO A 57 -13.60 9.98 -7.39
C PRO A 57 -13.38 11.04 -6.29
N ILE A 58 -13.68 10.71 -5.03
CA ILE A 58 -13.46 11.61 -3.89
C ILE A 58 -11.97 11.84 -3.66
N LEU A 59 -11.19 10.76 -3.66
CA LEU A 59 -9.73 10.80 -3.49
C LEU A 59 -9.03 11.53 -4.64
N ASP A 60 -9.58 11.49 -5.85
CA ASP A 60 -9.07 12.29 -6.96
C ASP A 60 -9.23 13.79 -6.70
N ARG A 61 -10.37 14.21 -6.14
CA ARG A 61 -10.59 15.61 -5.76
C ARG A 61 -9.71 16.00 -4.60
N LEU A 62 -9.51 15.12 -3.62
CA LEU A 62 -8.56 15.34 -2.54
C LEU A 62 -7.12 15.47 -3.06
N GLY A 63 -6.70 14.58 -3.98
CA GLY A 63 -5.39 14.65 -4.62
C GLY A 63 -5.21 15.94 -5.43
N ASP A 64 -6.25 16.40 -6.13
CA ASP A 64 -6.22 17.69 -6.82
C ASP A 64 -6.11 18.88 -5.85
N LEU A 65 -6.75 18.80 -4.69
CA LEU A 65 -6.65 19.80 -3.63
C LEU A 65 -5.23 19.82 -3.04
N LEU A 66 -4.66 18.65 -2.74
CA LEU A 66 -3.27 18.53 -2.27
C LEU A 66 -2.28 19.07 -3.31
N TRP A 67 -2.47 18.75 -4.59
CA TRP A 67 -1.69 19.32 -5.69
C TRP A 67 -1.76 20.86 -5.73
N LEU A 68 -2.92 21.44 -5.41
CA LEU A 68 -3.12 22.89 -5.40
C LEU A 68 -2.43 23.55 -4.19
N LEU A 69 -2.60 22.97 -3.00
CA LEU A 69 -2.20 23.55 -1.72
C LEU A 69 -0.72 23.26 -1.36
N ASP A 70 -0.23 22.04 -1.59
CA ASP A 70 1.12 21.63 -1.21
C ASP A 70 2.13 21.98 -2.31
N ARG A 71 2.51 23.27 -2.33
CA ARG A 71 3.48 23.80 -3.31
C ARG A 71 4.86 23.13 -3.21
N PRO A 72 5.43 22.87 -2.02
CA PRO A 72 6.69 22.15 -1.90
C PRO A 72 6.63 20.74 -2.51
N ALA A 73 5.63 19.93 -2.17
CA ALA A 73 5.48 18.60 -2.74
C ALA A 73 5.28 18.66 -4.26
N ARG A 74 4.49 19.63 -4.75
CA ARG A 74 4.28 19.81 -6.19
C ARG A 74 5.59 20.09 -6.92
N ARG A 75 6.44 20.97 -6.37
CA ARG A 75 7.76 21.27 -6.96
C ARG A 75 8.66 20.03 -7.00
N ALA A 76 8.64 19.21 -5.94
CA ALA A 76 9.40 17.96 -5.89
C ALA A 76 8.92 16.97 -6.97
N VAL A 77 7.60 16.78 -7.09
CA VAL A 77 6.97 15.93 -8.11
C VAL A 77 7.32 16.41 -9.52
N GLU A 78 7.19 17.72 -9.78
CA GLU A 78 7.59 18.32 -11.06
C GLU A 78 9.08 18.12 -11.36
N GLY A 79 9.95 18.27 -10.36
CA GLY A 79 11.39 18.00 -10.50
C GLY A 79 11.66 16.55 -10.91
N ASN A 80 11.00 15.60 -10.26
CA ASN A 80 11.14 14.16 -10.54
C ASN A 80 10.60 13.81 -11.92
N LEU A 81 9.38 14.26 -12.27
CA LEU A 81 8.77 13.98 -13.56
C LEU A 81 9.55 14.59 -14.72
N ARG A 82 10.19 15.75 -14.53
CA ARG A 82 11.03 16.35 -15.57
C ARG A 82 12.24 15.47 -15.92
N ARG A 83 12.85 14.82 -14.91
CA ARG A 83 13.96 13.88 -15.13
C ARG A 83 13.50 12.61 -15.83
N VAL A 84 12.35 12.07 -15.44
CA VAL A 84 11.81 10.81 -15.99
C VAL A 84 11.24 10.98 -17.40
N LEU A 85 10.50 12.07 -17.65
CA LEU A 85 9.79 12.29 -18.91
C LEU A 85 10.60 13.10 -19.94
N GLY A 86 11.79 13.57 -19.58
CA GLY A 86 12.66 14.35 -20.47
C GLY A 86 12.16 15.77 -20.80
N GLY A 87 11.04 16.22 -20.23
CA GLY A 87 10.51 17.57 -20.49
C GLY A 87 9.03 17.74 -20.12
N ARG A 88 8.50 18.94 -20.43
CA ARG A 88 7.10 19.32 -20.17
C ARG A 88 6.27 19.18 -21.46
N GLY A 89 5.88 17.96 -21.80
CA GLY A 89 5.01 17.69 -22.95
C GLY A 89 3.53 18.08 -22.73
N PRO A 90 2.64 17.86 -23.72
CA PRO A 90 1.22 18.25 -23.66
C PRO A 90 0.45 17.67 -22.46
N ARG A 91 0.88 16.51 -21.94
CA ARG A 91 0.27 15.83 -20.79
C ARG A 91 0.91 16.17 -19.45
N TRP A 92 1.81 17.15 -19.40
CA TRP A 92 2.58 17.50 -18.20
C TRP A 92 1.70 17.71 -16.96
N ARG A 93 0.70 18.60 -17.06
CA ARG A 93 -0.18 18.91 -15.92
C ARG A 93 -1.01 17.70 -15.49
N TRP A 94 -1.41 16.86 -16.44
CA TRP A 94 -2.11 15.62 -16.15
C TRP A 94 -1.22 14.63 -15.40
N ALA A 95 0.04 14.47 -15.82
CA ALA A 95 1.00 13.59 -15.15
C ALA A 95 1.28 14.05 -13.71
N VAL A 96 1.53 15.34 -13.51
CA VAL A 96 1.78 15.91 -12.17
C VAL A 96 0.57 15.68 -11.26
N ARG A 97 -0.65 16.06 -11.69
CA ARG A 97 -1.88 15.81 -10.91
C ARG A 97 -2.10 14.31 -10.67
N GLY A 98 -1.79 13.50 -11.66
CA GLY A 98 -1.85 12.04 -11.59
C GLY A 98 -1.08 11.51 -10.39
N VAL A 99 0.13 12.00 -10.11
CA VAL A 99 0.93 11.55 -8.96
C VAL A 99 0.19 11.78 -7.63
N PHE A 100 -0.41 12.96 -7.43
CA PHE A 100 -1.16 13.26 -6.20
C PHE A 100 -2.42 12.41 -6.07
N ARG A 101 -3.15 12.21 -7.17
CA ARG A 101 -4.35 11.35 -7.20
C ARG A 101 -4.00 9.90 -6.87
N HIS A 102 -2.97 9.34 -7.51
CA HIS A 102 -2.53 7.97 -7.24
C HIS A 102 -1.96 7.82 -5.82
N GLY A 103 -1.30 8.84 -5.27
CA GLY A 103 -0.88 8.87 -3.88
C GLY A 103 -2.06 8.75 -2.92
N ALA A 104 -3.10 9.56 -3.11
CA ALA A 104 -4.32 9.49 -2.29
C ALA A 104 -5.03 8.13 -2.39
N ARG A 105 -5.15 7.57 -3.61
CA ARG A 105 -5.70 6.23 -3.82
C ARG A 105 -4.85 5.14 -3.15
N GLY A 106 -3.52 5.22 -3.25
CA GLY A 106 -2.60 4.25 -2.65
C GLY A 106 -2.71 4.17 -1.13
N TYR A 107 -2.92 5.30 -0.45
CA TYR A 107 -3.21 5.32 0.99
C TYR A 107 -4.54 4.64 1.31
N TYR A 108 -5.61 4.94 0.57
CA TYR A 108 -6.89 4.25 0.74
C TYR A 108 -6.77 2.73 0.53
N ASP A 109 -6.08 2.29 -0.51
CA ASP A 109 -5.88 0.87 -0.79
C ASP A 109 -5.11 0.20 0.37
N THR A 110 -4.11 0.89 0.92
CA THR A 110 -3.36 0.44 2.10
C THR A 110 -4.24 0.32 3.35
N PHE A 111 -5.09 1.31 3.61
CA PHE A 111 -6.00 1.29 4.76
C PHE A 111 -7.15 0.28 4.62
N ARG A 112 -7.56 -0.03 3.39
CA ARG A 112 -8.57 -1.04 3.08
C ARG A 112 -8.01 -2.47 3.17
N LEU A 113 -6.71 -2.64 2.95
CA LEU A 113 -6.03 -3.95 2.88
C LEU A 113 -6.38 -4.93 4.01
N PRO A 114 -6.43 -4.55 5.30
CA PRO A 114 -6.73 -5.49 6.38
C PRO A 114 -8.14 -6.11 6.35
N ARG A 115 -9.04 -5.58 5.50
CA ARG A 115 -10.39 -6.12 5.32
C ARG A 115 -10.56 -6.99 4.07
N LEU A 116 -9.56 -7.03 3.21
CA LEU A 116 -9.62 -7.84 2.00
C LEU A 116 -9.27 -9.29 2.31
N SER A 117 -10.08 -10.22 1.81
CA SER A 117 -9.75 -11.64 1.78
C SER A 117 -8.66 -11.93 0.74
N ALA A 118 -7.98 -13.07 0.87
CA ALA A 118 -7.01 -13.51 -0.13
C ALA A 118 -7.62 -13.57 -1.54
N ALA A 119 -8.84 -14.10 -1.68
CA ALA A 119 -9.55 -14.16 -2.96
C ALA A 119 -9.81 -12.78 -3.56
N GLU A 120 -10.21 -11.79 -2.77
CA GLU A 120 -10.39 -10.41 -3.23
C GLU A 120 -9.06 -9.79 -3.67
N ILE A 121 -7.97 -10.03 -2.94
CA ILE A 121 -6.63 -9.56 -3.31
C ILE A 121 -6.20 -10.15 -4.66
N LEU A 122 -6.40 -11.46 -4.86
CA LEU A 122 -6.06 -12.13 -6.12
C LEU A 122 -6.86 -11.58 -7.30
N ALA A 123 -8.14 -11.26 -7.10
CA ALA A 123 -8.99 -10.66 -8.12
C ALA A 123 -8.58 -9.21 -8.45
N LEU A 124 -8.06 -8.47 -7.48
CA LEU A 124 -7.62 -7.08 -7.66
C LEU A 124 -6.23 -6.94 -8.29
N VAL A 125 -5.36 -7.95 -8.13
CA VAL A 125 -3.96 -7.88 -8.56
C VAL A 125 -3.67 -8.97 -9.60
N PRO A 126 -3.98 -8.72 -10.89
CA PRO A 126 -3.50 -9.58 -11.97
C PRO A 126 -1.98 -9.44 -12.08
N VAL A 127 -1.28 -10.58 -12.05
CA VAL A 127 0.19 -10.62 -12.18
C VAL A 127 0.55 -11.23 -13.52
N ARG A 128 1.49 -10.60 -14.23
CA ARG A 128 2.10 -11.12 -15.46
C ARG A 128 3.52 -11.58 -15.14
N GLY A 129 3.95 -12.71 -15.68
CA GLY A 129 5.29 -13.25 -15.42
C GLY A 129 5.40 -13.99 -14.09
N TRP A 130 4.31 -14.57 -13.59
CA TRP A 130 4.30 -15.33 -12.33
C TRP A 130 5.19 -16.57 -12.40
N GLU A 131 5.26 -17.18 -13.58
CA GLU A 131 6.12 -18.30 -13.93
C GLU A 131 7.62 -18.05 -13.64
N HIS A 132 8.06 -16.79 -13.64
CA HIS A 132 9.44 -16.44 -13.27
C HIS A 132 9.70 -16.64 -11.77
N LEU A 133 8.70 -16.32 -10.93
CA LEU A 133 8.79 -16.54 -9.49
C LEU A 133 8.76 -18.05 -9.18
N ASP A 134 7.80 -18.78 -9.76
CA ASP A 134 7.69 -20.23 -9.60
C ASP A 134 8.99 -20.93 -10.03
N GLY A 135 9.53 -20.55 -11.20
CA GLY A 135 10.78 -21.08 -11.71
C GLY A 135 12.00 -20.74 -10.84
N ALA A 136 12.01 -19.57 -10.19
CA ALA A 136 13.07 -19.21 -9.23
C ALA A 136 13.00 -20.04 -7.96
N LEU A 137 11.81 -20.20 -7.41
CA LEU A 137 11.58 -20.98 -6.19
C LEU A 137 11.83 -22.47 -6.41
N ALA A 138 11.49 -23.01 -7.57
CA ALA A 138 11.76 -24.41 -7.93
C ALA A 138 13.25 -24.78 -7.92
N ARG A 139 14.16 -23.79 -8.07
CA ARG A 139 15.62 -24.01 -7.97
C ARG A 139 16.14 -24.10 -6.53
N GLY A 140 15.28 -23.90 -5.51
CA GLY A 140 15.66 -23.99 -4.10
C GLY A 140 16.49 -22.82 -3.56
N ALA A 141 16.72 -21.78 -4.35
CA ALA A 141 17.56 -20.63 -3.98
C ALA A 141 16.79 -19.48 -3.28
N GLY A 142 15.46 -19.59 -3.17
CA GLY A 142 14.59 -18.49 -2.77
C GLY A 142 14.44 -17.43 -3.87
N ALA A 143 13.74 -16.34 -3.56
CA ALA A 143 13.51 -15.23 -4.49
C ALA A 143 13.54 -13.88 -3.77
N ILE A 144 14.19 -12.89 -4.38
CA ILE A 144 14.16 -11.49 -3.93
C ILE A 144 13.25 -10.72 -4.88
N ILE A 145 12.21 -10.10 -4.33
CA ILE A 145 11.26 -9.29 -5.09
C ILE A 145 11.59 -7.82 -4.85
N VAL A 146 11.93 -7.11 -5.93
CA VAL A 146 12.22 -5.67 -5.90
C VAL A 146 11.07 -4.93 -6.56
N THR A 147 10.61 -3.85 -5.93
CA THR A 147 9.50 -3.05 -6.43
C THR A 147 9.79 -1.55 -6.32
N ALA A 148 9.13 -0.76 -7.17
CA ALA A 148 9.12 0.69 -7.07
C ALA A 148 8.01 1.14 -6.12
N HIS A 149 8.17 2.30 -5.47
CA HIS A 149 7.13 2.88 -4.62
C HIS A 149 6.01 3.50 -5.47
N MET A 150 5.18 2.63 -6.06
CA MET A 150 4.12 2.98 -7.00
C MET A 150 2.78 2.42 -6.52
N SER A 151 1.76 3.27 -6.50
CA SER A 151 0.40 2.89 -6.09
C SER A 151 0.39 2.17 -4.72
N SER A 152 -0.34 1.07 -4.57
CA SER A 152 -0.40 0.28 -3.35
C SER A 152 0.67 -0.82 -3.32
N VAL A 153 1.85 -0.49 -2.78
CA VAL A 153 2.93 -1.47 -2.55
C VAL A 153 2.48 -2.59 -1.60
N GLY A 154 1.69 -2.24 -0.58
CA GLY A 154 1.14 -3.21 0.37
C GLY A 154 0.23 -4.25 -0.30
N LEU A 155 -0.64 -3.81 -1.22
CA LEU A 155 -1.52 -4.73 -1.95
C LEU A 155 -0.72 -5.66 -2.88
N ALA A 156 0.29 -5.13 -3.57
CA ALA A 156 1.20 -5.94 -4.39
C ALA A 156 1.93 -7.01 -3.55
N ALA A 157 2.49 -6.62 -2.40
CA ALA A 157 3.15 -7.54 -1.47
C ALA A 157 2.20 -8.62 -0.96
N GLN A 158 1.00 -8.26 -0.51
CA GLN A 158 0.01 -9.22 -0.03
C GLN A 158 -0.48 -10.16 -1.13
N SER A 159 -0.44 -9.75 -2.40
CA SER A 159 -0.80 -10.61 -3.53
C SER A 159 0.15 -11.79 -3.73
N ILE A 160 1.39 -11.69 -3.24
CA ILE A 160 2.37 -12.78 -3.26
C ILE A 160 2.05 -13.78 -2.15
N ALA A 161 1.81 -13.27 -0.93
CA ALA A 161 1.38 -14.08 0.20
C ALA A 161 0.05 -14.81 -0.08
N ALA A 162 -0.91 -14.13 -0.71
CA ALA A 162 -2.20 -14.70 -1.09
C ALA A 162 -2.09 -15.84 -2.14
N ARG A 163 -0.98 -15.93 -2.87
CA ARG A 163 -0.67 -17.02 -3.83
C ARG A 163 0.10 -18.18 -3.19
N GLY A 164 0.31 -18.16 -1.87
CA GLY A 164 0.91 -19.26 -1.13
C GLY A 164 2.42 -19.14 -0.91
N HIS A 165 3.02 -17.97 -1.14
CA HIS A 165 4.43 -17.72 -0.83
C HIS A 165 4.56 -16.76 0.36
N PRO A 166 4.88 -17.26 1.57
CA PRO A 166 5.17 -16.40 2.72
C PRO A 166 6.32 -15.44 2.39
N THR A 167 6.16 -14.17 2.73
CA THR A 167 7.16 -13.13 2.49
C THR A 167 7.75 -12.64 3.80
N THR A 168 9.05 -12.39 3.82
CA THR A 168 9.74 -11.66 4.89
C THR A 168 10.17 -10.31 4.35
N THR A 169 9.90 -9.24 5.09
CA THR A 169 10.19 -7.84 4.72
C THR A 169 11.00 -7.14 5.80
#